data_AF-A0A392V698-F1
#
_entry.id   AF-A0A392V698-F1
#
_cell.length_a   1.000
_cell.length_b   1.000
_cell.length_c   1.000
_cell.angle_alpha   90.00
_cell.angle_beta   90.00
_cell.angle_gamma   90.00
#
_symmetry.space_group_name_H-M   'P 1'
#
loop_
_entity.id
_entity.type
_entity.pdbx_description
1 polymer ?
#
loop_
_entity_poly.entity_id
_entity_poly.type
_entity_poly.pdbx_seq_one_letter_code
_entity_poly.pdbx_strand_id
1 'polypeptide(L)' 'MAPYRMSASDLKELKKQLEELLEKKFIRPIVSPWGAPVLLVKKKDGS' A
#
# COMPACT_ATOMS: atom_id res chain seq x y z
N MET A 1 9.16 -6.67 13.60
CA MET A 1 7.96 -7.03 12.82
C MET A 1 8.43 -7.32 11.40
N ALA A 2 8.33 -8.57 10.92
CA ALA A 2 8.62 -8.86 9.52
C ALA A 2 7.44 -8.37 8.67
N PRO A 3 7.68 -7.60 7.59
CA PRO A 3 6.63 -7.24 6.64
C PRO A 3 5.91 -8.50 6.13
N TYR A 4 4.60 -8.41 5.89
CA TYR A 4 3.85 -9.51 5.30
C TYR A 4 4.50 -9.95 3.99
N ARG A 5 4.64 -11.27 3.78
CA ARG A 5 5.09 -11.80 2.50
C ARG A 5 3.99 -11.54 1.46
N MET A 6 4.28 -10.59 0.57
CA MET A 6 3.46 -10.25 -0.60
C MET A 6 4.14 -10.77 -1.86
N SER A 7 3.35 -11.15 -2.87
CA SER A 7 3.90 -11.55 -4.17
C SER A 7 4.41 -10.33 -4.92
N ALA A 8 5.28 -10.50 -5.92
CA ALA A 8 5.77 -9.38 -6.74
C ALA A 8 4.63 -8.60 -7.42
N SER A 9 3.56 -9.30 -7.81
CA SER A 9 2.34 -8.71 -8.37
C SER A 9 1.60 -7.82 -7.37
N ASP A 10 1.46 -8.28 -6.12
CA ASP A 10 0.79 -7.54 -5.05
C ASP A 10 1.56 -6.27 -4.68
N LEU A 11 2.89 -6.34 -4.68
CA LEU A 11 3.76 -5.17 -4.44
C LEU A 11 3.63 -4.12 -5.54
N LYS A 12 3.48 -4.56 -6.80
CA LYS A 12 3.30 -3.65 -7.94
C LYS A 12 1.96 -2.90 -7.85
N GLU A 13 0.88 -3.60 -7.51
CA GLU A 13 -0.43 -2.98 -7.30
C GLU A 13 -0.43 -2.03 -6.09
N LEU A 14 0.17 -2.45 -4.98
CA LEU A 14 0.30 -1.61 -3.78
C LEU A 14 1.04 -0.30 -4.09
N LYS A 15 2.13 -0.37 -4.87
CA LYS A 15 2.87 0.82 -5.28
C LYS A 15 2.02 1.75 -6.16
N LYS A 16 1.30 1.19 -7.13
CA LYS A 16 0.40 1.96 -8.00
C LYS A 16 -0.69 2.68 -7.18
N GLN A 17 -1.33 1.99 -6.25
CA GLN A 17 -2.34 2.59 -5.37
C GLN A 17 -1.75 3.69 -4.48
N LEU A 18 -0.54 3.50 -3.96
CA LEU A 18 0.15 4.54 -3.18
C LEU A 18 0.47 5.77 -4.03
N GLU A 19 0.90 5.61 -5.27
CA GLU A 19 1.14 6.72 -6.21
C GLU A 19 -0.16 7.50 -6.49
N GLU A 20 -1.27 6.82 -6.72
CA GLU A 20 -2.58 7.49 -6.88
C GLU A 20 -3.03 8.24 -5.62
N LEU A 21 -2.79 7.69 -4.43
CA LEU A 21 -3.13 8.34 -3.17
C LEU A 21 -2.23 9.54 -2.86
N LEU A 22 -0.95 9.47 -3.27
CA LEU A 22 0.00 10.59 -3.19
C LEU A 22 -0.41 11.72 -4.15
N GLU A 23 -0.76 11.39 -5.39
CA GLU A 23 -1.18 12.36 -6.40
C GLU A 23 -2.47 13.09 -5.98
N LYS A 24 -3.42 12.34 -5.42
CA LYS A 24 -4.65 12.90 -4.84
C LYS A 24 -4.43 13.63 -3.51
N LYS A 25 -3.18 13.70 -2.99
CA LYS A 25 -2.78 14.31 -1.71
C LYS A 25 -3.49 13.76 -0.47
N PHE A 26 -3.99 12.52 -0.53
CA PHE A 26 -4.58 11.85 0.62
C PHE A 26 -3.53 11.42 1.64
N ILE A 27 -2.32 11.08 1.17
CA ILE A 27 -1.21 10.64 2.02
C ILE A 27 0.04 11.50 1.76
N ARG A 28 0.93 11.53 2.75
CA ARG A 28 2.25 12.16 2.67
C ARG A 28 3.29 11.22 3.27
N PRO A 29 4.52 11.18 2.73
CA PRO A 29 5.58 10.39 3.33
C PRO A 29 5.85 10.88 4.76
N ILE A 30 5.89 9.95 5.71
CA ILE A 30 6.21 10.21 7.12
C ILE A 30 7.31 9.28 7.58
N VAL A 31 8.30 9.82 8.30
CA VAL A 31 9.39 9.07 8.93
C VAL A 31 9.05 8.82 10.40
N SER A 32 7.96 8.11 10.66
CA SER A 32 7.55 7.76 12.03
C SER A 32 8.29 6.51 12.52
N PRO A 33 8.78 6.48 13.78
CA PRO A 33 9.33 5.26 14.39
C PRO A 33 8.26 4.19 14.61
N TRP A 34 6.97 4.55 14.54
CA TRP A 34 5.84 3.63 14.63
C TRP A 34 5.37 3.27 13.22
N GLY A 35 5.60 2.01 12.82
CA GLY A 35 5.10 1.46 11.56
C GLY A 35 3.72 0.83 11.72
N ALA A 36 2.81 1.12 10.80
CA ALA A 36 1.53 0.44 10.68
C ALA A 36 1.59 -0.57 9.52
N PRO A 37 1.13 -1.83 9.70
CA PRO A 37 1.04 -2.77 8.59
C PRO A 37 -0.09 -2.35 7.63
N VAL A 38 0.17 -2.42 6.32
CA VAL A 38 -0.83 -2.19 5.26
C VAL A 38 -1.17 -3.54 4.63
N LEU A 39 -2.46 -3.84 4.48
CA LEU A 39 -2.96 -5.05 3.83
C LEU A 39 -3.64 -4.66 2.52
N LEU A 40 -3.23 -5.29 1.42
CA LEU A 40 -3.90 -5.20 0.14
C LEU A 40 -5.08 -6.18 0.16
N VAL A 41 -6.30 -5.66 -0.04
CA VAL A 41 -7.52 -6.49 -0.10
C VAL A 41 -8.11 -6.36 -1.50
N LYS A 42 -8.23 -7.48 -2.20
CA LYS A 42 -8.91 -7.54 -3.49
C LYS A 42 -10.42 -7.38 -3.28
N LYS A 43 -11.02 -6.31 -3.82
CA LYS A 43 -12.47 -6.13 -3.78
C LYS A 43 -13.17 -7.11 -4.72
N LYS A 44 -14.41 -7.45 -4.39
CA LYS A 44 -15.22 -8.45 -5.10
C LYS A 44 -15.51 -8.06 -6.56
N ASP A 45 -15.53 -6.76 -6.87
CA ASP A 45 -15.83 -6.21 -8.19
C ASP A 45 -14.63 -6.19 -9.17
N GLY A 46 -13.49 -6.78 -8.82
CA GLY A 46 -12.37 -6.93 -9.76
C GLY A 46 -11.73 -5.60 -10.20
N SER A 47 -11.95 -4.51 -9.45
CA SER A 47 -11.25 -3.24 -9.56
C SER A 47 -10.46 -2.94 -8.29
#